data_AF-A0A4D4LTS4-F1
#
_entry.id   AF-A0A4D4LTS4-F1
#
_cell.length_a   1.000
_cell.length_b   1.000
_cell.length_c   1.000
_cell.angle_alpha   90.00
_cell.angle_beta   90.00
_cell.angle_gamma   90.00
#
_symmetry.space_group_name_H-M   'P 1'
#
loop_
_entity.id
_entity.type
_entity.pdbx_description
1 polymer ?
#
loop_
_entity_poly.entity_id
_entity_poly.type
_entity_poly.pdbx_seq_one_letter_code
_entity_poly.pdbx_strand_id
1 'polypeptide(L)'
;MLSAATMLTVGTHVWYSYGASTSRRREAQPNNAVQWRMLTDAHARGAEVYDLRGITDTLEDSNHLLGLLRFKVGTGGEAAEYLGEWDFPLNRLLHKALDLYMARR
;
A
#
# COMPACT_ATOMS: atom_id res chain seq x y z
N MET A 1 -11.02 19.79 6.25
CA MET A 1 -10.70 18.35 6.24
C MET A 1 -9.20 18.20 6.42
N LEU A 2 -8.72 17.33 7.32
CA LEU A 2 -7.27 17.16 7.59
C LEU A 2 -6.70 15.90 6.95
N SER A 3 -7.47 14.81 6.92
CA SER A 3 -7.13 13.54 6.28
C SER A 3 -8.39 12.85 5.78
N ALA A 4 -8.22 12.02 4.75
CA ALA A 4 -9.26 11.23 4.10
C ALA A 4 -8.65 9.92 3.58
N ALA A 5 -9.46 8.87 3.50
CA ALA A 5 -9.05 7.61 2.90
C ALA A 5 -10.22 6.91 2.21
N THR A 6 -9.90 6.09 1.21
CA THR A 6 -10.82 5.14 0.58
C THR A 6 -10.47 3.74 1.04
N MET A 7 -11.49 3.03 1.53
CA MET A 7 -11.41 1.65 1.98
C MET A 7 -12.22 0.78 1.02
N LEU A 8 -11.63 -0.33 0.56
CA LEU A 8 -12.35 -1.35 -0.20
C LEU A 8 -12.45 -2.62 0.62
N THR A 9 -13.58 -3.32 0.51
CA THR A 9 -13.83 -4.58 1.20
C THR A 9 -14.31 -5.62 0.20
N VAL A 10 -13.65 -6.77 0.18
CA VAL A 10 -14.04 -7.94 -0.64
C VAL A 10 -13.90 -9.18 0.25
N GLY A 11 -15.01 -9.84 0.57
CA GLY A 11 -15.02 -10.94 1.53
C GLY A 11 -14.46 -10.50 2.88
N THR A 12 -13.53 -11.28 3.43
CA THR A 12 -12.83 -11.01 4.70
C THR A 12 -11.59 -10.13 4.54
N HIS A 13 -11.35 -9.57 3.35
CA HIS A 13 -10.17 -8.76 3.05
C HIS A 13 -10.54 -7.29 2.87
N VAL A 14 -9.81 -6.41 3.56
CA VAL A 14 -10.00 -4.95 3.52
C VAL A 14 -8.72 -4.27 3.07
N TRP A 15 -8.82 -3.35 2.10
CA TRP A 15 -7.69 -2.58 1.60
C TRP A 15 -7.79 -1.11 1.98
N TYR A 16 -6.69 -0.56 2.50
CA TYR A 16 -6.43 0.88 2.50
C TYR A 16 -5.90 1.29 1.12
N SER A 17 -6.79 1.73 0.24
CA SER A 17 -6.46 1.91 -1.19
C SER A 17 -5.80 3.25 -1.48
N TYR A 18 -6.43 4.35 -1.05
CA TYR A 18 -5.93 5.70 -1.26
C TYR A 18 -6.14 6.51 0.00
N GLY A 19 -5.15 7.34 0.36
CA GLY A 19 -5.32 8.34 1.42
C GLY A 19 -4.68 9.66 1.03
N ALA A 20 -5.27 10.73 1.55
CA ALA A 20 -4.83 12.10 1.32
C ALA A 20 -4.89 12.87 2.62
N SER A 21 -3.90 13.71 2.87
CA SER A 21 -3.82 14.53 4.07
C SER A 21 -3.20 15.87 3.81
N THR A 22 -3.64 16.89 4.54
CA THR A 22 -3.03 18.21 4.48
C THR A 22 -1.82 18.29 5.41
N SER A 23 -0.89 19.21 5.13
CA SER A 23 0.22 19.53 6.05
C SER A 23 -0.21 20.35 7.28
N ARG A 24 -1.45 20.82 7.32
CA ARG A 24 -2.00 21.60 8.44
C ARG A 24 -2.25 20.68 9.63
N ARG A 25 -1.92 21.17 10.82
CA ARG A 25 -2.13 20.48 12.10
C ARG A 25 -1.60 19.03 12.14
N ARG A 26 -0.36 18.80 11.69
CA ARG A 26 0.26 17.47 11.71
C ARG A 26 0.44 16.92 13.13
N GLU A 27 0.58 17.80 14.12
CA GLU A 27 0.63 17.46 15.54
C GLU A 27 -0.63 16.74 16.04
N ALA A 28 -1.79 16.96 15.40
CA ALA A 28 -3.03 16.26 15.72
C ALA A 28 -3.09 14.83 15.16
N GLN A 29 -2.07 14.39 14.43
CA GLN A 29 -1.93 13.04 13.87
C GLN A 29 -3.19 12.51 13.14
N PRO A 30 -3.78 13.29 12.20
CA PRO A 30 -5.05 12.93 11.57
C PRO A 30 -4.99 11.62 10.76
N ASN A 31 -3.81 11.26 10.21
CA ASN A 31 -3.63 10.02 9.46
C ASN A 31 -3.71 8.79 10.36
N ASN A 32 -3.17 8.87 11.58
CA ASN A 32 -3.28 7.79 12.56
C ASN A 32 -4.74 7.60 12.98
N ALA A 33 -5.49 8.70 13.16
CA ALA A 33 -6.91 8.64 13.49
C ALA A 33 -7.74 7.95 12.39
N VAL A 34 -7.49 8.28 11.12
CA VAL A 34 -8.15 7.62 9.98
C VAL A 34 -7.80 6.14 9.91
N GLN A 35 -6.51 5.77 10.05
CA GLN A 35 -6.11 4.36 10.06
C GLN A 35 -6.73 3.58 11.21
N TRP A 36 -6.72 4.12 12.43
CA TRP A 36 -7.33 3.47 13.58
C TRP A 36 -8.82 3.20 13.37
N ARG A 37 -9.53 4.19 12.80
CA ARG A 37 -10.95 4.04 12.47
C ARG A 37 -11.16 2.94 11.43
N MET A 38 -10.37 2.92 10.37
CA MET A 38 -10.45 1.90 9.32
C MET A 38 -10.15 0.49 9.86
N LEU A 39 -9.12 0.34 10.71
CA LEU A 39 -8.80 -0.92 11.40
C LEU A 39 -9.95 -1.41 12.28
N THR A 40 -10.53 -0.51 13.08
CA THR A 40 -11.67 -0.83 13.94
C THR A 40 -12.89 -1.25 13.10
N ASP A 41 -13.17 -0.51 12.02
CA ASP A 41 -14.27 -0.80 11.10
C ASP A 41 -14.04 -2.10 10.30
N ALA A 42 -12.79 -2.47 9.99
CA ALA A 42 -12.43 -3.74 9.36
C ALA A 42 -12.63 -4.90 10.34
N HIS A 43 -12.13 -4.76 11.57
CA HIS A 43 -12.29 -5.76 12.62
C HIS A 43 -13.77 -6.02 12.95
N ALA A 44 -14.58 -4.96 13.11
CA ALA A 44 -16.02 -5.09 13.37
C ALA A 44 -16.80 -5.79 12.24
N ARG A 45 -16.26 -5.78 11.00
CA ARG A 45 -16.82 -6.50 9.85
C ARG A 45 -16.32 -7.94 9.74
N GLY A 46 -15.48 -8.40 10.66
CA GLY A 46 -14.89 -9.74 10.61
C GLY A 46 -13.79 -9.87 9.55
N ALA A 47 -13.08 -8.79 9.25
CA ALA A 47 -11.92 -8.88 8.35
C ALA A 47 -10.82 -9.75 8.97
N GLU A 48 -10.32 -10.69 8.19
CA GLU A 48 -9.15 -11.51 8.52
C GLU A 48 -7.85 -10.82 8.09
N VAL A 49 -7.92 -10.00 7.04
CA VAL A 49 -6.78 -9.27 6.49
C VAL A 49 -7.11 -7.80 6.32
N TYR A 50 -6.21 -6.95 6.83
CA TYR A 50 -6.20 -5.51 6.59
C TYR A 50 -4.92 -5.15 5.84
N ASP A 51 -5.03 -4.87 4.54
CA ASP A 51 -3.92 -4.63 3.63
C ASP A 51 -3.64 -3.13 3.45
N LEU A 52 -2.47 -2.70 3.93
CA LEU A 52 -1.95 -1.34 3.82
C LEU A 52 -1.33 -1.02 2.44
N ARG A 53 -1.33 -2.01 1.54
CA ARG A 53 -0.76 -2.01 0.19
C ARG A 53 0.76 -1.96 0.17
N GLY A 54 1.32 -1.92 -1.04
CA GLY A 54 2.76 -2.02 -1.30
C GLY A 54 3.63 -1.05 -0.52
N ILE A 55 4.81 -1.53 -0.14
CA ILE A 55 5.87 -0.79 0.53
C ILE A 55 7.06 -0.63 -0.42
N THR A 56 7.99 0.26 -0.08
CA THR A 56 9.31 0.24 -0.72
C THR A 56 10.11 -0.96 -0.19
N ASP A 57 10.97 -1.51 -1.03
CA ASP A 57 11.88 -2.62 -0.73
C ASP A 57 13.19 -2.20 -0.02
N THR A 58 13.54 -0.91 -0.09
CA THR A 58 14.74 -0.36 0.55
C THR A 58 14.48 0.26 1.94
N LEU A 59 15.50 0.16 2.79
CA LEU A 59 15.55 0.77 4.13
C LEU A 59 16.49 1.99 4.18
N GLU A 60 16.95 2.48 3.04
CA GLU A 60 17.83 3.64 2.97
C GLU A 60 17.14 4.92 3.49
N ASP A 61 17.81 5.61 4.43
CA ASP A 61 17.29 6.86 5.02
C ASP A 61 17.12 8.00 4.00
N SER A 62 17.80 7.93 2.86
CA SER A 62 17.64 8.87 1.74
C SER A 62 16.34 8.67 0.97
N ASN A 63 15.64 7.53 1.11
CA ASN A 63 14.43 7.26 0.36
C ASN A 63 13.22 7.99 0.97
N HIS A 64 12.59 8.85 0.15
CA HIS A 64 11.35 9.56 0.50
C HIS A 64 10.18 8.64 0.94
N LEU A 65 10.17 7.37 0.55
CA LEU A 65 9.14 6.39 0.94
C LEU A 65 9.38 5.76 2.32
N LEU A 66 10.54 5.98 2.94
CA LEU A 66 10.85 5.38 4.24
C LEU A 66 9.88 5.84 5.34
N GLY A 67 9.43 7.10 5.30
CA GLY A 67 8.41 7.60 6.22
C GLY A 67 7.07 6.86 6.09
N LEU A 68 6.68 6.49 4.87
CA LEU A 68 5.49 5.69 4.60
C LEU A 68 5.65 4.26 5.10
N LEU A 69 6.83 3.66 4.92
CA LEU A 69 7.14 2.34 5.46
C LEU A 69 7.05 2.33 7.00
N ARG A 70 7.69 3.30 7.67
CA ARG A 70 7.63 3.43 9.14
C ARG A 70 6.20 3.62 9.65
N PHE A 71 5.39 4.40 8.93
CA PHE A 71 3.96 4.55 9.25
C PHE A 71 3.20 3.22 9.18
N LYS A 72 3.42 2.41 8.14
CA LYS A 72 2.76 1.12 7.96
C LYS A 72 3.21 0.08 8.98
N VAL A 73 4.51 0.00 9.25
CA VAL A 73 5.03 -0.88 10.31
C VAL A 73 4.53 -0.44 11.68
N GLY A 74 4.37 0.86 11.90
CA GLY A 74 3.84 1.44 13.14
C GLY A 74 2.41 1.02 13.49
N THR A 75 1.62 0.51 12.55
CA THR A 75 0.29 -0.07 12.84
C THR A 75 0.35 -1.52 13.28
N GLY A 76 1.55 -2.11 13.38
CA GLY A 76 1.75 -3.55 13.60
C GLY A 76 1.65 -4.39 12.32
N GLY A 77 1.75 -3.75 11.14
CA GLY A 77 1.70 -4.45 9.85
C GLY A 77 2.98 -5.21 9.55
N GLU A 78 2.84 -6.34 8.85
CA GLU A 78 3.95 -7.18 8.38
C GLU A 78 4.14 -7.01 6.87
N ALA A 79 5.39 -7.12 6.41
CA ALA A 79 5.68 -7.17 4.99
C ALA A 79 5.37 -8.56 4.45
N ALA A 80 4.49 -8.64 3.44
CA ALA A 80 4.16 -9.86 2.73
C ALA A 80 4.63 -9.76 1.28
N GLU A 81 5.47 -10.71 0.87
CA GLU A 81 5.92 -10.84 -0.52
C GLU A 81 4.99 -11.78 -1.27
N TYR A 82 4.51 -11.33 -2.44
CA TYR A 82 3.69 -12.13 -3.33
C TYR A 82 4.58 -12.86 -4.34
N LEU A 83 4.03 -13.88 -5.01
CA LEU A 83 4.74 -14.66 -6.05
C LEU A 83 5.19 -13.83 -7.26
N GLY A 84 4.82 -12.56 -7.32
CA GLY A 84 5.16 -11.65 -8.39
C GLY A 84 4.23 -11.75 -9.59
N GLU A 85 4.72 -11.28 -10.72
CA GLU A 85 4.00 -11.22 -11.98
C GLU A 85 4.27 -12.49 -12.80
N TRP A 86 3.25 -12.99 -13.50
CA TRP A 86 3.37 -14.10 -14.43
C TRP A 86 2.81 -13.73 -15.78
N ASP A 87 3.65 -13.87 -16.81
CA ASP A 87 3.30 -13.53 -18.17
C ASP A 87 2.99 -14.76 -19.03
N PHE A 88 1.87 -14.68 -19.76
CA PHE A 88 1.54 -15.63 -20.82
C PHE A 88 1.55 -14.88 -22.18
N PRO A 89 2.66 -14.93 -22.93
CA PRO A 89 2.82 -14.13 -24.13
C PRO A 89 1.93 -14.62 -25.28
N LEU A 90 0.87 -13.85 -25.57
CA LEU A 90 0.01 -14.08 -26.75
C LEU A 90 0.75 -13.80 -28.06
N ASN A 91 1.62 -12.77 -28.08
CA ASN A 91 2.53 -12.49 -29.19
C ASN A 91 3.97 -12.46 -28.67
N ARG A 92 4.72 -13.55 -28.96
CA ARG A 92 6.09 -13.74 -28.49
C ARG A 92 7.08 -12.71 -29.03
N LEU A 93 6.84 -12.15 -30.23
CA LEU A 93 7.74 -11.15 -30.81
C LEU A 93 7.59 -9.80 -30.09
N LEU A 94 6.35 -9.36 -29.87
CA LEU A 94 6.08 -8.12 -29.14
C LEU A 94 6.52 -8.21 -27.68
N HIS A 95 6.28 -9.35 -27.03
CA HIS A 95 6.73 -9.59 -25.66
C HIS A 95 8.26 -9.44 -25.56
N LYS A 96 9.02 -10.11 -26.41
CA LYS A 96 10.49 -9.98 -26.43
C LYS A 96 10.97 -8.56 -26.74
N ALA A 97 10.28 -7.84 -27.63
CA ALA A 97 10.61 -6.47 -27.94
C ALA A 97 10.40 -5.54 -26.71
N LEU A 98 9.30 -5.76 -25.96
CA LEU A 98 9.03 -5.07 -24.71
C LEU A 98 10.07 -5.43 -23.64
N ASP A 99 10.37 -6.71 -23.45
CA ASP A 99 11.39 -7.16 -22.48
C ASP A 99 12.74 -6.52 -22.77
N LEU A 100 13.16 -6.48 -24.04
CA LEU A 100 14.42 -5.85 -24.44
C LEU A 100 14.42 -4.33 -24.22
N TYR A 101 13.27 -3.68 -24.41
CA TYR A 101 13.12 -2.26 -24.10
C TYR A 101 13.21 -2.00 -22.60
N MET A 102 12.50 -2.79 -21.79
CA MET A 102 12.50 -2.65 -20.32
C MET A 102 13.86 -2.95 -19.71
N ALA A 103 14.61 -3.94 -20.23
CA ALA A 103 15.96 -4.27 -19.75
C ALA A 103 17.02 -3.19 -20.07
N ARG A 104 16.71 -2.23 -20.95
CA ARG A 104 17.60 -1.12 -21.31
C ARG A 104 17.30 0.17 -20.54
N ARG A 105 16.25 0.19 -19.72
CA ARG A 105 15.83 1.32 -18.90
C ARG A 105 16.34 1.15 -17.48
#